data_AF-A0A432XRM6-F1
#
_entry.id   AF-A0A432XRM6-F1
#
_cell.length_a   1.000
_cell.length_b   1.000
_cell.length_c   1.000
_cell.angle_alpha   90.00
_cell.angle_beta   90.00
_cell.angle_gamma   90.00
#
_symmetry.space_group_name_H-M   'P 1'
#
loop_
_entity.id
_entity.type
_entity.pdbx_description
1 polymer ?
#
loop_
_entity_poly.entity_id
_entity_poly.type
_entity_poly.pdbx_seq_one_letter_code
_entity_poly.pdbx_strand_id
1 'polypeptide(L)'
;MKSLALAIITILIVFINVNAEAHSGRTNAAGCHTNNKTGNYHCHNAKTPTTTTYCHVFNGTSRCGYAYSSCQALVRKHGGYCTES
;
A
#
# COMPACT_ATOMS: atom_id res chain seq x y z
N MET A 1 -29.47 42.96 -8.70
CA MET A 1 -28.76 42.20 -9.77
C MET A 1 -27.49 41.52 -9.27
N LYS A 2 -26.60 42.19 -8.53
CA LYS A 2 -25.36 41.59 -7.98
C LYS A 2 -25.61 40.37 -7.06
N SER A 3 -26.60 40.46 -6.18
CA SER A 3 -26.96 39.38 -5.24
C SER A 3 -27.53 38.14 -5.94
N LEU A 4 -28.25 38.33 -7.05
CA LEU A 4 -28.80 37.24 -7.86
C LEU A 4 -27.69 36.53 -8.65
N ALA A 5 -26.75 37.30 -9.23
CA ALA A 5 -25.58 36.74 -9.88
C ALA A 5 -24.71 35.92 -8.92
N LEU A 6 -24.54 36.39 -7.67
CA LEU A 6 -23.85 35.62 -6.63
C LEU A 6 -24.56 34.29 -6.33
N ALA A 7 -25.89 34.31 -6.15
CA ALA A 7 -26.65 33.10 -5.86
C ALA A 7 -26.53 32.04 -6.98
N ILE A 8 -26.57 32.47 -8.24
CA ILE A 8 -26.42 31.59 -9.40
C ILE A 8 -25.01 30.96 -9.43
N ILE A 9 -23.97 31.75 -9.18
CA ILE A 9 -22.59 31.25 -9.13
C ILE A 9 -22.43 30.22 -8.02
N THR A 10 -22.97 30.48 -6.82
CA THR A 10 -22.91 29.55 -5.69
C THR A 10 -23.60 28.23 -6.02
N ILE A 11 -24.78 28.28 -6.65
CA ILE A 11 -25.53 27.08 -7.06
C ILE A 11 -24.72 26.27 -8.09
N LEU A 12 -24.07 26.93 -9.05
CA LEU A 12 -23.30 26.26 -10.10
C LEU A 12 -22.11 25.46 -9.55
N ILE A 13 -21.47 25.96 -8.49
CA ILE A 13 -20.29 25.31 -7.88
C ILE A 13 -20.66 23.98 -7.19
N VAL A 14 -21.87 23.86 -6.64
CA VAL A 14 -22.31 22.65 -5.93
C VAL A 14 -22.45 21.43 -6.86
N PHE A 15 -22.68 21.66 -8.16
CA PHE A 15 -22.85 20.58 -9.14
C PHE A 15 -21.53 20.09 -9.76
N ILE A 16 -20.39 20.69 -9.38
CA ILE A 16 -19.07 20.26 -9.87
C ILE A 16 -18.65 19.01 -9.09
N ASN A 17 -18.96 17.84 -9.64
CA ASN A 17 -18.52 16.57 -9.11
C ASN A 17 -17.13 16.25 -9.69
N VAL A 18 -16.10 16.32 -8.84
CA VAL A 18 -14.75 15.86 -9.20
C VAL A 18 -14.65 14.36 -8.97
N ASN A 19 -14.30 13.60 -10.01
CA ASN A 19 -14.02 12.17 -9.86
C ASN A 19 -12.69 12.00 -9.12
N ALA A 20 -12.74 11.44 -7.91
CA ALA A 20 -11.55 11.08 -7.16
C ALA A 20 -11.10 9.68 -7.58
N GLU A 21 -9.97 9.61 -8.28
CA GLU A 21 -9.36 8.34 -8.69
C GLU A 21 -8.82 7.63 -7.44
N ALA A 22 -9.36 6.44 -7.13
CA ALA A 22 -8.88 5.63 -6.03
C ALA A 22 -7.47 5.09 -6.36
N HIS A 23 -6.46 5.61 -5.66
CA HIS A 23 -5.09 5.12 -5.79
C HIS A 23 -5.01 3.63 -5.41
N SER A 24 -4.16 2.86 -6.09
CA SER A 24 -3.85 1.49 -5.70
C SER A 24 -3.21 1.51 -4.31
N GLY A 25 -3.97 1.14 -3.29
CA GLY A 25 -3.57 1.30 -1.90
C GLY A 25 -2.25 0.59 -1.60
N ARG A 26 -1.14 1.34 -1.49
CA ARG A 26 0.22 0.94 -1.03
C ARG A 26 0.70 -0.47 -1.45
N THR A 27 0.18 -1.04 -2.55
CA THR A 27 0.60 -2.34 -3.07
C THR A 27 1.85 -2.18 -3.92
N ASN A 28 2.74 -3.16 -3.91
CA ASN A 28 3.91 -3.23 -4.78
C ASN A 28 3.50 -3.47 -6.25
N ALA A 29 4.49 -3.51 -7.15
CA ALA A 29 4.27 -3.73 -8.58
C ALA A 29 3.54 -5.06 -8.92
N ALA A 30 3.58 -6.05 -8.01
CA ALA A 30 2.87 -7.31 -8.14
C ALA A 30 1.40 -7.23 -7.69
N GLY A 31 0.95 -6.13 -7.09
CA GLY A 31 -0.41 -5.98 -6.56
C GLY A 31 -0.60 -6.49 -5.14
N CYS A 32 0.49 -6.56 -4.36
CA CYS A 32 0.51 -7.12 -3.01
C CYS A 32 1.12 -6.16 -1.99
N HIS A 33 0.83 -6.35 -0.71
CA HIS A 33 1.44 -5.58 0.37
C HIS A 33 1.64 -6.40 1.63
N THR A 34 2.58 -5.94 2.46
CA THR A 34 2.82 -6.49 3.79
C THR A 34 2.06 -5.66 4.81
N ASN A 35 1.26 -6.31 5.65
CA ASN A 35 0.62 -5.65 6.78
C ASN A 35 1.67 -5.31 7.86
N ASN A 36 1.87 -4.02 8.17
CA ASN A 36 2.86 -3.59 9.16
C ASN A 36 2.57 -4.04 10.60
N LYS A 37 1.30 -4.34 10.92
CA LYS A 37 0.88 -4.78 12.25
C LYS A 37 1.17 -6.27 12.46
N THR A 38 0.86 -7.10 11.47
CA THR A 38 0.98 -8.57 11.59
C THR A 38 2.24 -9.13 10.93
N GLY A 39 2.79 -8.45 9.92
CA GLY A 39 3.86 -8.95 9.05
C GLY A 39 3.36 -9.73 7.84
N ASN A 40 2.05 -9.99 7.71
CA ASN A 40 1.52 -10.85 6.66
C ASN A 40 1.50 -10.17 5.28
N TYR A 41 2.06 -10.83 4.28
CA TYR A 41 2.01 -10.44 2.89
C TYR A 41 0.79 -11.05 2.21
N HIS A 42 -0.01 -10.20 1.57
CA HIS A 42 -1.19 -10.63 0.83
C HIS A 42 -1.44 -9.72 -0.37
N CYS A 43 -2.16 -10.26 -1.35
CA CYS A 43 -2.39 -9.62 -2.64
C CYS A 43 -3.88 -9.28 -2.81
N HIS A 44 -4.17 -8.10 -3.33
CA HIS A 44 -5.55 -7.68 -3.63
C HIS A 44 -5.88 -7.79 -5.13
N ASN A 45 -4.87 -7.69 -6.00
CA ASN A 45 -5.00 -7.84 -7.46
C ASN A 45 -3.67 -8.36 -8.03
N ALA A 46 -3.33 -9.60 -7.70
CA ALA A 46 -2.04 -10.17 -8.09
C ALA A 46 -1.92 -10.19 -9.63
N LYS A 47 -1.04 -9.35 -10.18
CA LYS A 47 -0.71 -9.40 -11.63
C LYS A 47 0.03 -10.68 -11.98
N THR A 48 0.74 -11.23 -11.01
CA THR A 48 1.41 -12.53 -11.05
C THR A 48 1.23 -13.15 -9.66
N PRO A 49 0.71 -14.38 -9.55
CA PRO A 49 0.54 -15.03 -8.25
C PRO A 49 1.92 -15.47 -7.73
N THR A 50 2.62 -14.56 -7.06
CA THR A 50 3.84 -14.90 -6.34
C THR A 50 3.47 -15.14 -4.88
N THR A 51 3.36 -16.43 -4.53
CA THR A 51 3.10 -16.92 -3.16
C THR A 51 4.35 -17.03 -2.31
N THR A 52 5.55 -16.90 -2.89
CA THR A 52 6.79 -16.95 -2.12
C THR A 52 6.87 -15.76 -1.18
N THR A 53 6.82 -16.07 0.11
CA THR A 53 7.07 -15.11 1.18
C THR A 53 8.45 -15.36 1.76
N TYR A 54 8.96 -14.39 2.50
CA TYR A 54 10.29 -14.42 3.08
C TYR A 54 10.21 -14.18 4.58
N CYS A 55 11.15 -14.78 5.30
CA CYS A 55 11.44 -14.50 6.69
C CYS A 55 12.64 -13.57 6.84
N HIS A 56 12.49 -12.57 7.71
CA HIS A 56 13.60 -11.77 8.22
C HIS A 56 14.14 -12.44 9.48
N VAL A 57 15.43 -12.81 9.45
CA VAL A 57 16.11 -13.44 10.57
C VAL A 57 17.12 -12.47 11.17
N PHE A 58 16.97 -12.15 12.45
CA PHE A 58 17.87 -11.27 13.19
C PHE A 58 18.08 -11.80 14.61
N ASN A 59 19.34 -11.98 15.03
CA ASN A 59 19.73 -12.51 16.34
C ASN A 59 18.95 -13.78 16.76
N GLY A 60 18.77 -14.72 15.84
CA GLY A 60 18.08 -15.99 16.09
C GLY A 60 16.54 -15.89 16.16
N THR A 61 15.96 -14.69 16.04
CA THR A 61 14.51 -14.51 15.90
C THR A 61 14.13 -14.44 14.43
N SER A 62 13.14 -15.23 14.02
CA SER A 62 12.59 -15.22 12.66
C SER A 62 11.20 -14.58 12.64
N ARG A 63 10.97 -13.64 11.74
CA ARG A 63 9.64 -13.09 11.44
C ARG A 63 9.34 -13.32 9.96
N CYS A 64 8.25 -14.02 9.67
CA CYS A 64 7.92 -14.50 8.33
C CYS A 64 6.72 -13.80 7.71
N GLY A 65 6.50 -14.09 6.42
CA GLY A 65 5.35 -13.59 5.68
C GLY A 65 5.63 -12.28 4.96
N TYR A 66 6.88 -11.90 4.70
CA TYR A 66 7.21 -10.66 3.99
C TYR A 66 7.36 -10.88 2.48
N ALA A 67 7.11 -9.83 1.69
CA ALA A 67 7.71 -9.77 0.35
C ALA A 67 9.24 -9.68 0.47
N TYR A 68 9.99 -10.14 -0.54
CA TYR A 68 11.45 -10.01 -0.56
C TYR A 68 11.92 -8.57 -0.30
N SER A 69 11.28 -7.59 -0.94
CA SER A 69 11.60 -6.17 -0.79
C SER A 69 11.30 -5.64 0.62
N SER A 70 10.23 -6.12 1.26
CA SER A 70 9.93 -5.80 2.66
C SER A 70 10.95 -6.40 3.60
N CYS A 71 11.34 -7.67 3.37
CA CYS A 71 12.39 -8.30 4.15
C CYS A 71 13.72 -7.56 4.02
N GLN A 72 14.14 -7.20 2.80
CA GLN A 72 15.36 -6.42 2.57
C GLN A 72 15.31 -5.03 3.23
N ALA A 73 14.14 -4.39 3.32
CA ALA A 73 14.00 -3.14 4.06
C ALA A 73 14.25 -3.34 5.57
N LEU A 74 13.81 -4.46 6.14
CA LEU A 74 14.12 -4.84 7.52
C LEU A 74 15.62 -5.11 7.70
N VAL A 75 16.25 -5.82 6.76
CA VAL A 75 17.70 -6.05 6.77
C VAL A 75 18.48 -4.74 6.74
N ARG A 76 18.11 -3.78 5.89
CA ARG A 76 18.77 -2.46 5.84
C ARG A 76 18.59 -1.66 7.13
N LYS A 77 17.47 -1.84 7.83
CA LYS A 77 17.13 -1.08 9.05
C LYS A 77 17.68 -1.72 10.33
N HIS A 78 17.69 -3.05 10.40
CA HIS A 78 17.95 -3.81 11.62
C HIS A 78 19.13 -4.79 11.50
N GLY A 79 19.66 -5.03 10.29
CA GLY A 79 20.64 -6.08 10.03
C GLY A 79 19.99 -7.46 9.83
N GLY A 80 20.80 -8.52 9.82
CA GLY A 80 20.33 -9.89 9.61
C GLY A 80 20.26 -10.30 8.13
N TYR A 81 19.41 -11.26 7.80
CA TYR A 81 19.26 -11.76 6.43
C TYR A 81 17.82 -12.18 6.11
N CYS A 82 17.56 -12.36 4.83
CA CYS A 82 16.28 -12.87 4.31
C CYS A 82 16.44 -14.32 3.90
N THR A 83 15.47 -15.15 4.25
CA THR A 83 15.34 -16.53 3.76
C THR A 83 13.90 -16.76 3.29
N GLU A 84 13.67 -17.72 2.40
CA GLU A 84 12.31 -18.07 1.97
C GLU A 84 11.55 -18.69 3.16
N SER A 85 10.25 -18.40 3.28
CA SER A 85 9.39 -18.96 4.35
C SER A 85 9.05 -20.42 4.11
#